data_AF-A0AAT9LV88-F1
#
_entry.id   AF-A0AAT9LV88-F1
#
_cell.length_a   1.000
_cell.length_b   1.000
_cell.length_c   1.000
_cell.angle_alpha   90.00
_cell.angle_beta   90.00
_cell.angle_gamma   90.00
#
_symmetry.space_group_name_H-M   'P 1'
#
loop_
_entity.id
_entity.type
_entity.pdbx_description
1 polymer ?
#
loop_
_entity_poly.entity_id
_entity_poly.type
_entity_poly.pdbx_seq_one_letter_code
_entity_poly.pdbx_strand_id
1 'polypeptide(L)'
;MSTYTMSFEDRITQIIADAGLVRPDNRFFADARSVERVEPVAGLRIALQWQAMTRAFMFTTVASLGLLAREFSTGTEPDREVLGAYQTAYQVIGDDMANLAPEFAAVSPKGADGVHYVWWADSIVAPLANAVSPAEATAAAATTDGVAALIANMRRLAEEPLGAAVQLRVVEAIALDIAVAFRRVYTKVDLGDTKLYGDPGALDWIDSHIKAETSHASSVSDHETGMTAMVVTEDQRAEFERLALEYTGNWARALNDFDSALVGALR
;
A
#
# COMPACT_ATOMS: atom_id res chain seq x y z
N MET A 1 23.87 -34.65 -1.46
CA MET A 1 23.13 -33.55 -2.11
C MET A 1 22.30 -32.89 -1.02
N SER A 2 22.68 -31.69 -0.59
CA SER A 2 21.89 -30.93 0.39
C SER A 2 20.68 -30.36 -0.35
N THR A 3 19.49 -30.84 -0.03
CA THR A 3 18.24 -30.21 -0.46
C THR A 3 18.14 -28.90 0.30
N TYR A 4 18.42 -27.78 -0.37
CA TYR A 4 18.26 -26.46 0.21
C TYR A 4 16.75 -26.21 0.37
N THR A 5 16.24 -26.30 1.60
CA THR A 5 14.85 -25.95 1.91
C THR A 5 14.76 -24.44 2.00
N MET A 6 13.95 -23.83 1.13
CA MET A 6 13.69 -22.39 1.13
C MET A 6 13.09 -21.95 2.47
N SER A 7 13.62 -20.86 3.06
CA SER A 7 13.09 -20.33 4.31
C SER A 7 11.67 -19.81 4.12
N PHE A 8 10.87 -19.72 5.19
CA PHE A 8 9.50 -19.22 5.10
C PHE A 8 9.44 -17.80 4.52
N GLU A 9 10.33 -16.91 4.95
CA GLU A 9 10.44 -15.54 4.43
C GLU A 9 10.75 -15.51 2.93
N ASP A 10 11.67 -16.37 2.47
CA ASP A 10 11.99 -16.51 1.05
C ASP A 10 10.78 -17.00 0.25
N ARG A 11 9.95 -17.89 0.81
CA ARG A 11 8.70 -18.34 0.17
C ARG A 11 7.69 -17.22 0.01
N ILE A 12 7.52 -16.38 1.04
CA ILE A 12 6.63 -15.22 0.96
C ILE A 12 7.16 -14.21 -0.06
N THR A 13 8.47 -13.97 -0.09
CA THR A 13 9.11 -13.11 -1.08
C THR A 13 8.87 -13.65 -2.50
N GLN A 14 8.98 -14.96 -2.71
CA GLN A 14 8.71 -15.60 -3.99
C GLN A 14 7.23 -15.45 -4.40
N ILE A 15 6.27 -15.61 -3.48
CA ILE A 15 4.84 -15.40 -3.76
C ILE A 15 4.58 -13.98 -4.26
N ILE A 16 5.19 -12.97 -3.62
CA ILE A 16 5.05 -11.56 -4.02
C ILE A 16 5.66 -11.33 -5.41
N ALA A 17 6.83 -11.91 -5.67
CA ALA A 17 7.50 -11.80 -6.96
C ALA A 17 6.70 -12.50 -8.09
N ASP A 18 6.20 -13.72 -7.85
CA ASP A 18 5.41 -14.50 -8.82
C ASP A 18 4.09 -13.84 -9.18
N ALA A 19 3.52 -13.05 -8.26
CA ALA A 19 2.34 -12.22 -8.53
C ALA A 19 2.66 -11.00 -9.43
N GLY A 20 3.93 -10.77 -9.78
CA GLY A 20 4.37 -9.62 -10.57
C GLY A 20 4.23 -8.30 -9.82
N LEU A 21 4.43 -8.30 -8.50
CA LEU A 21 4.34 -7.12 -7.65
C LEU A 21 5.67 -6.41 -7.41
N VAL A 22 6.76 -6.93 -7.98
CA VAL A 22 8.08 -6.31 -7.93
C VAL A 22 8.39 -5.62 -9.26
N ARG A 23 9.26 -4.61 -9.23
CA ARG A 23 9.82 -4.04 -10.46
C ARG A 23 10.77 -5.04 -11.16
N PRO A 24 10.81 -5.06 -12.50
CA PRO A 24 9.98 -4.30 -13.44
C PRO A 24 8.68 -5.01 -13.87
N ASP A 25 8.31 -6.11 -13.20
CA ASP A 25 7.34 -7.08 -13.72
C ASP A 25 5.90 -6.58 -13.67
N ASN A 26 5.58 -5.64 -12.78
CA ASN A 26 4.28 -5.00 -12.77
C ASN A 26 4.15 -3.94 -13.89
N ARG A 27 3.11 -4.07 -14.71
CA ARG A 27 2.85 -3.19 -15.85
C ARG A 27 2.66 -1.72 -15.44
N PHE A 28 1.93 -1.46 -14.36
CA PHE A 28 1.76 -0.09 -13.86
C PHE A 28 3.09 0.58 -13.52
N PHE A 29 4.04 -0.15 -12.92
CA PHE A 29 5.36 0.40 -12.59
C PHE A 29 6.21 0.67 -13.83
N ALA A 30 6.11 -0.19 -14.84
CA ALA A 30 6.76 0.00 -16.13
C ALA A 30 6.18 1.22 -16.87
N ASP A 31 4.85 1.34 -16.93
CA ASP A 31 4.17 2.39 -17.67
C ASP A 31 4.22 3.75 -16.97
N ALA A 32 4.19 3.77 -15.62
CA ALA A 32 4.50 4.98 -14.87
C ALA A 32 5.90 5.55 -15.19
N ARG A 33 6.86 4.69 -15.54
CA ARG A 33 8.21 5.13 -15.96
C ARG A 33 8.19 5.75 -17.36
N SER A 34 7.49 5.13 -18.30
CA SER A 34 7.53 5.48 -19.73
C SER A 34 6.53 6.58 -20.12
N VAL A 35 5.44 6.77 -19.39
CA VAL A 35 4.42 7.78 -19.68
C VAL A 35 5.05 9.18 -19.71
N GLU A 36 4.76 9.99 -20.72
CA GLU A 36 5.32 11.35 -20.85
C GLU A 36 4.36 12.41 -20.29
N ARG A 37 3.06 12.13 -20.38
CA ARG A 37 1.96 13.01 -20.01
C ARG A 37 0.80 12.18 -19.47
N VAL A 38 0.16 12.69 -18.43
CA VAL A 38 -1.02 12.08 -17.80
C VAL A 38 -2.15 13.11 -17.85
N GLU A 39 -3.30 12.71 -18.37
CA GLU A 39 -4.50 13.56 -18.34
C GLU A 39 -5.09 13.60 -16.93
N PRO A 40 -5.62 14.76 -16.46
CA PRO A 40 -6.17 14.89 -15.10
C PRO A 40 -7.22 13.84 -14.75
N VAL A 41 -8.07 13.44 -15.70
CA VAL A 41 -9.10 12.39 -15.45
C VAL A 41 -8.49 11.01 -15.18
N ALA A 42 -7.38 10.67 -15.85
CA ALA A 42 -6.67 9.41 -15.60
C ALA A 42 -5.97 9.43 -14.24
N GLY A 43 -5.31 10.55 -13.92
CA GLY A 43 -4.74 10.79 -12.59
C GLY A 43 -5.79 10.71 -11.49
N LEU A 44 -6.96 11.33 -11.68
CA LEU A 44 -8.06 11.32 -10.72
C LEU A 44 -8.58 9.90 -10.46
N ARG A 45 -8.74 9.10 -11.53
CA ARG A 45 -9.18 7.71 -11.40
C ARG A 45 -8.23 6.94 -10.50
N ILE A 46 -6.93 6.98 -10.77
CA ILE A 46 -5.91 6.29 -9.96
C ILE A 46 -5.95 6.80 -8.51
N ALA A 47 -6.01 8.13 -8.32
CA ALA A 47 -6.01 8.75 -7.00
C ALA A 47 -7.20 8.32 -6.13
N LEU A 48 -8.40 8.25 -6.71
CA LEU A 48 -9.61 7.82 -6.00
C LEU A 48 -9.60 6.34 -5.65
N GLN A 49 -9.13 5.48 -6.57
CA GLN A 49 -8.99 4.06 -6.28
C GLN A 49 -7.95 3.80 -5.18
N TRP A 50 -6.79 4.47 -5.25
CA TRP A 50 -5.77 4.40 -4.20
C TRP A 50 -6.32 4.86 -2.86
N GLN A 51 -7.03 5.99 -2.81
CA GLN A 51 -7.66 6.47 -1.58
C GLN A 51 -8.59 5.43 -0.96
N ALA A 52 -9.40 4.74 -1.76
CA ALA A 52 -10.28 3.67 -1.29
C ALA A 52 -9.50 2.46 -0.75
N MET A 53 -8.42 2.07 -1.43
CA MET A 53 -7.54 0.97 -1.02
C MET A 53 -6.81 1.29 0.29
N THR A 54 -6.18 2.45 0.41
CA THR A 54 -5.46 2.88 1.62
C THR A 54 -6.41 3.00 2.81
N ARG A 55 -7.62 3.55 2.60
CA ARG A 55 -8.64 3.58 3.63
C ARG A 55 -9.04 2.18 4.08
N ALA A 56 -9.27 1.26 3.14
CA ALA A 56 -9.61 -0.12 3.46
C ALA A 56 -8.48 -0.79 4.26
N PHE A 57 -7.25 -0.81 3.71
CA PHE A 57 -6.05 -1.35 4.34
C PHE A 57 -5.87 -0.89 5.78
N MET A 58 -5.99 0.41 6.04
CA MET A 58 -5.84 0.97 7.38
C MET A 58 -6.85 0.35 8.36
N PHE A 59 -8.15 0.42 8.06
CA PHE A 59 -9.17 -0.05 8.98
C PHE A 59 -9.26 -1.58 9.09
N THR A 60 -8.96 -2.31 8.02
CA THR A 60 -8.93 -3.78 8.05
C THR A 60 -7.72 -4.30 8.80
N THR A 61 -6.58 -3.61 8.74
CA THR A 61 -5.40 -3.95 9.55
C THR A 61 -5.64 -3.69 11.03
N VAL A 62 -6.23 -2.54 11.40
CA VAL A 62 -6.65 -2.27 12.79
C VAL A 62 -7.60 -3.36 13.30
N ALA A 63 -8.60 -3.75 12.50
CA ALA A 63 -9.55 -4.78 12.88
C ALA A 63 -8.87 -6.14 13.14
N SER A 64 -7.97 -6.58 12.25
CA SER A 64 -7.23 -7.83 12.44
C SER A 64 -6.27 -7.78 13.64
N LEU A 65 -5.59 -6.64 13.89
CA LEU A 65 -4.82 -6.45 15.13
C LEU A 65 -5.69 -6.56 16.38
N GLY A 66 -6.93 -6.06 16.33
CA GLY A 66 -7.90 -6.22 17.41
C GLY A 66 -8.28 -7.69 17.69
N LEU A 67 -8.28 -8.55 16.66
CA LEU A 67 -8.48 -10.00 16.84
C LEU A 67 -7.31 -10.63 17.58
N LEU A 68 -6.09 -10.33 17.16
CA LEU A 68 -4.87 -10.81 17.83
C LEU A 68 -4.79 -10.31 19.27
N ALA A 69 -5.09 -9.05 19.53
CA ALA A 69 -5.12 -8.50 20.89
C ALA A 69 -6.11 -9.25 21.79
N ARG A 70 -7.28 -9.59 21.25
CA ARG A 70 -8.29 -10.38 21.96
C ARG A 70 -7.79 -11.79 22.26
N GLU A 71 -7.12 -12.43 21.31
CA GLU A 71 -6.48 -13.74 21.52
C GLU A 71 -5.40 -13.66 22.61
N PHE A 72 -4.49 -12.69 22.55
CA PHE A 72 -3.45 -12.51 23.56
C PHE A 72 -4.03 -12.27 24.97
N SER A 73 -5.15 -11.56 25.07
CA SER A 73 -5.80 -11.31 26.37
C SER A 73 -6.48 -12.53 27.00
N THR A 74 -6.74 -13.59 26.22
CA THR A 74 -7.51 -14.77 26.68
C THR A 74 -6.75 -16.09 26.54
N GLY A 75 -5.65 -16.09 25.79
CA GLY A 75 -4.83 -17.26 25.47
C GLY A 75 -3.54 -17.36 26.28
N THR A 76 -2.58 -18.09 25.71
CA THR A 76 -1.22 -18.17 26.25
C THR A 76 -0.46 -16.90 25.93
N GLU A 77 0.38 -16.45 26.88
CA GLU A 77 1.28 -15.32 26.70
C GLU A 77 2.09 -15.50 25.39
N PRO A 78 1.98 -14.56 24.43
CA PRO A 78 2.82 -14.59 23.23
C PRO A 78 4.29 -14.44 23.61
N ASP A 79 5.19 -15.06 22.84
CA ASP A 79 6.61 -14.84 23.04
C ASP A 79 7.03 -13.41 22.64
N ARG A 80 8.28 -13.06 22.94
CA ARG A 80 8.80 -11.72 22.70
C ARG A 80 8.90 -11.36 21.22
N GLU A 81 9.11 -12.34 20.34
CA GLU A 81 9.22 -12.10 18.90
C GLU A 81 7.85 -11.76 18.32
N VAL A 82 6.80 -12.51 18.70
CA VAL A 82 5.41 -12.23 18.34
C VAL A 82 4.96 -10.87 18.89
N LEU A 83 5.30 -10.55 20.15
CA LEU A 83 5.01 -9.23 20.73
C LEU A 83 5.74 -8.10 20.00
N GLY A 84 6.99 -8.32 19.60
CA GLY A 84 7.77 -7.37 18.81
C GLY A 84 7.11 -7.10 17.46
N ALA A 85 6.71 -8.14 16.74
CA ALA A 85 6.01 -8.00 15.47
C ALA A 85 4.63 -7.33 15.62
N TYR A 86 3.87 -7.65 16.67
CA TYR A 86 2.61 -6.96 16.98
C TYR A 86 2.83 -5.47 17.27
N GLN A 87 3.86 -5.13 18.04
CA GLN A 87 4.22 -3.74 18.33
C GLN A 87 4.58 -3.00 17.04
N THR A 88 5.39 -3.59 16.16
CA THR A 88 5.73 -3.01 14.86
C THR A 88 4.49 -2.78 14.02
N ALA A 89 3.59 -3.77 13.93
CA ALA A 89 2.34 -3.64 13.19
C ALA A 89 1.45 -2.51 13.72
N TYR A 90 1.34 -2.40 15.05
CA TYR A 90 0.62 -1.30 15.70
C TYR A 90 1.26 0.06 15.42
N GLN A 91 2.60 0.14 15.43
CA GLN A 91 3.33 1.36 15.14
C GLN A 91 3.12 1.81 13.70
N VAL A 92 3.28 0.92 12.71
CA VAL A 92 3.08 1.26 11.28
C VAL A 92 1.68 1.82 11.04
N ILE A 93 0.64 1.17 11.58
CA ILE A 93 -0.74 1.65 11.40
C ILE A 93 -1.02 2.91 12.23
N GLY A 94 -0.37 3.06 13.39
CA GLY A 94 -0.37 4.30 14.16
C GLY A 94 0.28 5.46 13.39
N ASP A 95 1.38 5.20 12.70
CA ASP A 95 2.08 6.16 11.84
C ASP A 95 1.17 6.56 10.67
N ASP A 96 0.46 5.62 10.03
CA ASP A 96 -0.52 5.96 8.99
C ASP A 96 -1.70 6.82 9.50
N MET A 97 -2.08 6.68 10.78
CA MET A 97 -3.17 7.45 11.40
C MET A 97 -2.74 8.82 11.92
N ALA A 98 -1.49 8.97 12.35
CA ALA A 98 -1.03 10.15 13.07
C ALA A 98 0.26 10.78 12.53
N ASN A 99 0.82 10.23 11.45
CA ASN A 99 2.07 10.65 10.79
C ASN A 99 3.24 10.79 11.76
N LEU A 100 3.43 9.80 12.63
CA LEU A 100 4.43 9.90 13.69
C LEU A 100 5.85 9.57 13.22
N ALA A 101 6.02 8.94 12.04
CA ALA A 101 7.34 8.78 11.44
C ALA A 101 7.97 10.18 11.16
N PRO A 102 9.27 10.36 11.43
CA PRO A 102 9.94 11.68 11.31
C PRO A 102 9.74 12.35 9.95
N GLU A 103 9.78 11.56 8.87
CA GLU A 103 9.62 12.01 7.50
C GLU A 103 8.22 12.57 7.24
N PHE A 104 7.17 11.96 7.82
CA PHE A 104 5.80 12.45 7.71
C PHE A 104 5.56 13.65 8.63
N ALA A 105 5.99 13.56 9.90
CA ALA A 105 5.75 14.57 10.93
C ALA A 105 6.24 15.99 10.55
N ALA A 106 7.26 16.06 9.68
CA ALA A 106 7.85 17.29 9.17
C ALA A 106 6.96 18.06 8.19
N VAL A 107 6.10 17.37 7.43
CA VAL A 107 5.33 17.96 6.32
C VAL A 107 3.83 17.70 6.41
N SER A 108 3.41 16.70 7.19
CA SER A 108 2.01 16.32 7.25
C SER A 108 1.17 17.37 7.98
N PRO A 109 -0.11 17.52 7.59
CA PRO A 109 -1.09 18.20 8.42
C PRO A 109 -1.16 17.58 9.83
N LYS A 110 -1.59 18.38 10.81
CA LYS A 110 -1.78 17.92 12.19
C LYS A 110 -3.22 17.46 12.42
N GLY A 111 -3.41 16.55 13.37
CA GLY A 111 -4.74 16.05 13.71
C GLY A 111 -5.30 15.13 12.62
N ALA A 112 -6.63 15.11 12.47
CA ALA A 112 -7.32 14.19 11.56
C ALA A 112 -6.98 14.41 10.08
N ASP A 113 -6.62 15.63 9.70
CA ASP A 113 -6.20 15.97 8.33
C ASP A 113 -4.89 15.29 7.95
N GLY A 114 -4.11 14.84 8.95
CA GLY A 114 -2.90 14.08 8.73
C GLY A 114 -3.15 12.64 8.32
N VAL A 115 -4.26 12.02 8.72
CA VAL A 115 -4.53 10.59 8.46
C VAL A 115 -4.26 10.27 6.99
N HIS A 116 -3.47 9.24 6.69
CA HIS A 116 -2.85 9.04 5.36
C HIS A 116 -3.82 9.19 4.17
N TYR A 117 -4.99 8.55 4.21
CA TYR A 117 -5.96 8.63 3.12
C TYR A 117 -6.70 9.98 3.04
N VAL A 118 -6.73 10.75 4.13
CA VAL A 118 -7.28 12.11 4.20
C VAL A 118 -6.27 13.10 3.64
N TRP A 119 -5.02 13.03 4.08
CA TRP A 119 -3.95 13.86 3.52
C TRP A 119 -3.80 13.62 2.00
N TRP A 120 -3.90 12.38 1.54
CA TRP A 120 -3.98 12.06 0.11
C TRP A 120 -5.19 12.69 -0.59
N ALA A 121 -6.35 12.68 0.06
CA ALA A 121 -7.58 13.30 -0.47
C ALA A 121 -7.35 14.78 -0.77
N ASP A 122 -6.76 15.49 0.18
CA ASP A 122 -6.60 16.94 0.10
C ASP A 122 -5.45 17.35 -0.82
N SER A 123 -4.33 16.61 -0.77
CA SER A 123 -3.12 16.94 -1.55
C SER A 123 -3.15 16.44 -2.99
N ILE A 124 -3.81 15.31 -3.26
CA ILE A 124 -3.82 14.69 -4.60
C ILE A 124 -5.22 14.73 -5.21
N VAL A 125 -6.23 14.15 -4.54
CA VAL A 125 -7.57 13.98 -5.13
C VAL A 125 -8.26 15.32 -5.41
N ALA A 126 -8.27 16.24 -4.44
CA ALA A 126 -8.99 17.50 -4.56
C ALA A 126 -8.48 18.40 -5.71
N PRO A 127 -7.15 18.61 -5.89
CA PRO A 127 -6.62 19.30 -7.07
C PRO A 127 -7.06 18.68 -8.41
N LEU A 128 -7.03 17.35 -8.53
CA LEU A 128 -7.46 16.65 -9.74
C LEU A 128 -8.96 16.79 -10.00
N ALA A 129 -9.78 16.65 -8.95
CA ALA A 129 -11.22 16.79 -9.05
C ALA A 129 -11.63 18.20 -9.51
N ASN A 130 -10.90 19.23 -9.08
CA ASN A 130 -11.11 20.62 -9.51
C ASN A 130 -10.65 20.88 -10.96
N ALA A 131 -9.80 20.02 -11.53
CA ALA A 131 -9.24 20.16 -12.86
C ALA A 131 -10.07 19.46 -13.96
N VAL A 132 -11.09 18.68 -13.60
CA VAL A 132 -11.94 17.93 -14.53
C VAL A 132 -13.40 18.36 -14.45
N SER A 133 -14.19 18.00 -15.45
CA SER A 133 -15.64 18.22 -15.40
C SER A 133 -16.32 17.32 -14.34
N PRO A 134 -17.49 17.72 -13.79
CA PRO A 134 -18.24 16.88 -12.86
C PRO A 134 -18.63 15.49 -13.42
N ALA A 135 -18.84 15.39 -14.73
CA ALA A 135 -19.12 14.13 -15.40
C ALA A 135 -17.90 13.19 -15.40
N GLU A 136 -16.72 13.74 -15.71
CA GLU A 136 -15.44 13.00 -15.63
C GLU A 136 -15.11 12.60 -14.20
N ALA A 137 -15.31 13.48 -13.22
CA ALA A 137 -15.11 13.17 -11.80
C ALA A 137 -16.01 12.00 -11.36
N THR A 138 -17.28 12.01 -11.77
CA THR A 138 -18.23 10.92 -11.48
C THR A 138 -17.78 9.60 -12.14
N ALA A 139 -17.31 9.65 -13.38
CA ALA A 139 -16.82 8.47 -14.09
C ALA A 139 -15.48 7.94 -13.53
N ALA A 140 -14.62 8.82 -13.00
CA ALA A 140 -13.36 8.45 -12.35
C ALA A 140 -13.59 7.79 -10.98
N ALA A 141 -14.67 8.15 -10.30
CA ALA A 141 -15.02 7.60 -8.98
C ALA A 141 -15.61 6.17 -9.02
N ALA A 142 -15.98 5.66 -10.20
CA ALA A 142 -16.45 4.29 -10.33
C ALA A 142 -15.34 3.29 -9.92
N THR A 143 -15.61 2.47 -8.91
CA THR A 143 -14.66 1.45 -8.44
C THR A 143 -14.43 0.41 -9.52
N THR A 144 -13.16 0.10 -9.82
CA THR A 144 -12.79 -0.92 -10.79
C THR A 144 -12.82 -2.32 -10.18
N ASP A 145 -12.97 -3.34 -11.01
CA ASP A 145 -13.16 -4.72 -10.53
C ASP A 145 -11.96 -5.25 -9.72
N GLY A 146 -10.73 -4.92 -10.12
CA GLY A 146 -9.53 -5.32 -9.39
C GLY A 146 -9.43 -4.66 -8.02
N VAL A 147 -9.73 -3.36 -7.95
CA VAL A 147 -9.77 -2.60 -6.69
C VAL A 147 -10.89 -3.09 -5.77
N ALA A 148 -12.08 -3.35 -6.32
CA ALA A 148 -13.20 -3.92 -5.57
C ALA A 148 -12.85 -5.30 -4.99
N ALA A 149 -12.20 -6.16 -5.78
CA ALA A 149 -11.77 -7.48 -5.33
C ALA A 149 -10.71 -7.40 -4.23
N LEU A 150 -9.74 -6.49 -4.34
CA LEU A 150 -8.75 -6.26 -3.30
C LEU A 150 -9.37 -5.76 -2.00
N ILE A 151 -10.26 -4.76 -2.05
CA ILE A 151 -10.96 -4.26 -0.85
C ILE A 151 -11.80 -5.36 -0.21
N ALA A 152 -12.47 -6.21 -1.01
CA ALA A 152 -13.22 -7.34 -0.49
C ALA A 152 -12.30 -8.37 0.19
N ASN A 153 -11.12 -8.64 -0.38
CA ASN A 153 -10.14 -9.53 0.24
C ASN A 153 -9.54 -8.93 1.53
N MET A 154 -9.23 -7.63 1.59
CA MET A 154 -8.81 -6.93 2.82
C MET A 154 -9.87 -7.07 3.93
N ARG A 155 -11.16 -6.95 3.59
CA ARG A 155 -12.26 -7.16 4.56
C ARG A 155 -12.31 -8.58 5.09
N ARG A 156 -12.02 -9.59 4.28
CA ARG A 156 -11.89 -10.98 4.76
C ARG A 156 -10.66 -11.14 5.66
N LEU A 157 -9.52 -10.57 5.26
CA LEU A 157 -8.31 -10.58 6.09
C LEU A 157 -8.55 -9.89 7.45
N ALA A 158 -9.43 -8.89 7.53
CA ALA A 158 -9.82 -8.27 8.79
C ALA A 158 -10.46 -9.25 9.79
N GLU A 159 -10.96 -10.38 9.32
CA GLU A 159 -11.58 -11.45 10.11
C GLU A 159 -10.60 -12.60 10.42
N GLU A 160 -9.37 -12.54 9.87
CA GLU A 160 -8.34 -13.57 10.04
C GLU A 160 -7.30 -13.14 11.11
N PRO A 161 -6.86 -14.05 12.00
CA PRO A 161 -5.82 -13.75 12.98
C PRO A 161 -4.49 -13.30 12.35
N LEU A 162 -4.10 -13.91 11.23
CA LEU A 162 -2.87 -13.54 10.49
C LEU A 162 -3.08 -12.39 9.50
N GLY A 163 -4.29 -11.83 9.42
CA GLY A 163 -4.66 -10.87 8.38
C GLY A 163 -3.84 -9.59 8.40
N ALA A 164 -3.54 -9.04 9.57
CA ALA A 164 -2.69 -7.86 9.72
C ALA A 164 -1.26 -8.15 9.25
N ALA A 165 -0.70 -9.30 9.65
CA ALA A 165 0.65 -9.71 9.29
C ALA A 165 0.80 -9.88 7.76
N VAL A 166 -0.17 -10.54 7.12
CA VAL A 166 -0.20 -10.69 5.66
C VAL A 166 -0.34 -9.34 4.96
N GLN A 167 -1.26 -8.49 5.42
CA GLN A 167 -1.50 -7.18 4.82
C GLN A 167 -0.24 -6.31 4.86
N LEU A 168 0.39 -6.20 6.03
CA LEU A 168 1.59 -5.41 6.25
C LEU A 168 2.78 -5.95 5.48
N ARG A 169 3.02 -7.28 5.50
CA ARG A 169 4.17 -7.88 4.80
C ARG A 169 4.14 -7.61 3.30
N VAL A 170 2.98 -7.76 2.69
CA VAL A 170 2.83 -7.56 1.24
C VAL A 170 2.91 -6.07 0.90
N VAL A 171 2.29 -5.19 1.70
CA VAL A 171 2.36 -3.73 1.46
C VAL A 171 3.77 -3.19 1.63
N GLU A 172 4.50 -3.62 2.66
CA GLU A 172 5.91 -3.28 2.90
C GLU A 172 6.78 -3.59 1.66
N ALA A 173 6.54 -4.75 1.03
CA ALA A 173 7.31 -5.16 -0.16
C ALA A 173 7.12 -4.25 -1.39
N ILE A 174 6.01 -3.53 -1.45
CA ILE A 174 5.58 -2.79 -2.65
C ILE A 174 5.44 -1.28 -2.41
N ALA A 175 5.50 -0.81 -1.16
CA ALA A 175 5.23 0.56 -0.77
C ALA A 175 6.14 1.56 -1.49
N LEU A 176 7.46 1.31 -1.49
CA LEU A 176 8.43 2.15 -2.19
C LEU A 176 8.15 2.22 -3.71
N ASP A 177 7.84 1.07 -4.31
CA ASP A 177 7.62 0.97 -5.74
C ASP A 177 6.35 1.72 -6.17
N ILE A 178 5.28 1.62 -5.37
CA ILE A 178 4.05 2.40 -5.55
C ILE A 178 4.32 3.90 -5.38
N ALA A 179 5.01 4.31 -4.32
CA ALA A 179 5.30 5.73 -4.07
C ALA A 179 6.13 6.34 -5.21
N VAL A 180 7.14 5.62 -5.71
CA VAL A 180 7.93 6.03 -6.87
C VAL A 180 7.08 6.09 -8.15
N ALA A 181 6.18 5.12 -8.37
CA ALA A 181 5.27 5.13 -9.51
C ALA A 181 4.33 6.34 -9.47
N PHE A 182 3.71 6.62 -8.32
CA PHE A 182 2.89 7.82 -8.13
C PHE A 182 3.69 9.10 -8.37
N ARG A 183 4.92 9.20 -7.87
CA ARG A 183 5.77 10.37 -8.13
C ARG A 183 5.96 10.61 -9.62
N ARG A 184 6.17 9.54 -10.40
CA ARG A 184 6.34 9.62 -11.85
C ARG A 184 5.05 9.96 -12.59
N VAL A 185 3.91 9.48 -12.10
CA VAL A 185 2.59 9.77 -12.68
C VAL A 185 2.18 11.21 -12.40
N TYR A 186 2.12 11.62 -11.13
CA TYR A 186 1.55 12.92 -10.76
C TYR A 186 2.42 14.11 -11.16
N THR A 187 3.75 13.94 -11.28
CA THR A 187 4.61 14.98 -11.89
C THR A 187 4.30 15.28 -13.35
N LYS A 188 3.64 14.34 -14.04
CA LYS A 188 3.36 14.41 -15.46
C LYS A 188 1.89 14.73 -15.74
N VAL A 189 1.11 15.05 -14.71
CA VAL A 189 -0.28 15.50 -14.90
C VAL A 189 -0.29 16.91 -15.49
N ASP A 190 -0.79 17.02 -16.72
CA ASP A 190 -0.83 18.27 -17.47
C ASP A 190 -2.17 18.99 -17.27
N LEU A 191 -2.11 20.31 -17.15
CA LEU A 191 -3.26 21.21 -17.17
C LEU A 191 -3.03 22.26 -18.27
N GLY A 192 -3.27 21.86 -19.52
CA GLY A 192 -2.89 22.67 -20.69
C GLY A 192 -1.38 22.72 -20.84
N ASP A 193 -0.80 23.92 -20.71
CA ASP A 193 0.64 24.18 -20.86
C ASP A 193 1.42 24.12 -19.53
N THR A 194 0.76 23.87 -18.40
CA THR A 194 1.39 23.77 -17.08
C THR A 194 1.21 22.38 -16.48
N LYS A 195 2.00 22.06 -15.44
CA LYS A 195 1.79 20.86 -14.61
C LYS A 195 0.83 21.18 -13.48
N LEU A 196 -0.12 20.28 -13.19
CA LEU A 196 -1.04 20.44 -12.07
C LEU A 196 -0.30 20.51 -10.72
N TYR A 197 0.74 19.68 -10.55
CA TYR A 197 1.57 19.62 -9.35
C TYR A 197 2.95 20.25 -9.59
N GLY A 198 2.95 21.48 -10.11
CA GLY A 198 4.18 22.23 -10.39
C GLY A 198 4.80 22.92 -9.15
N ASP A 199 4.00 23.15 -8.11
CA ASP A 199 4.42 23.91 -6.94
C ASP A 199 5.32 23.11 -5.99
N PRO A 200 6.28 23.76 -5.31
CA PRO A 200 7.03 23.14 -4.23
C PRO A 200 6.08 22.61 -3.14
N GLY A 201 6.25 21.34 -2.77
CA GLY A 201 5.44 20.69 -1.73
C GLY A 201 4.12 20.08 -2.20
N ALA A 202 3.73 20.29 -3.46
CA ALA A 202 2.47 19.73 -4.01
C ALA A 202 2.42 18.19 -3.96
N LEU A 203 3.56 17.52 -3.85
CA LEU A 203 3.70 16.06 -3.75
C LEU A 203 4.39 15.63 -2.44
N ASP A 204 4.34 16.43 -1.37
CA ASP A 204 4.99 16.14 -0.09
C ASP A 204 4.53 14.82 0.53
N TRP A 205 3.27 14.42 0.31
CA TRP A 205 2.77 13.09 0.70
C TRP A 205 3.65 12.01 0.07
N ILE A 206 3.87 12.06 -1.24
CA ILE A 206 4.63 11.05 -1.97
C ILE A 206 6.11 11.12 -1.62
N ASP A 207 6.66 12.33 -1.56
CA ASP A 207 8.09 12.54 -1.30
C ASP A 207 8.50 12.11 0.12
N SER A 208 7.62 12.30 1.11
CA SER A 208 7.85 11.80 2.47
C SER A 208 7.77 10.27 2.55
N HIS A 209 6.84 9.62 1.82
CA HIS A 209 6.78 8.15 1.74
C HIS A 209 8.03 7.56 1.08
N ILE A 210 8.51 8.14 -0.02
CA ILE A 210 9.77 7.67 -0.64
C ILE A 210 10.93 7.78 0.36
N LYS A 211 11.02 8.88 1.12
CA LYS A 211 12.05 9.06 2.15
C LYS A 211 11.92 8.02 3.27
N ALA A 212 10.74 7.86 3.84
CA ALA A 212 10.47 6.91 4.93
C ALA A 212 10.85 5.48 4.52
N GLU A 213 10.38 5.03 3.35
CA GLU A 213 10.67 3.67 2.87
C GLU A 213 12.15 3.46 2.51
N THR A 214 12.85 4.51 2.05
CA THR A 214 14.30 4.44 1.81
C THR A 214 15.08 4.39 3.12
N SER A 215 14.66 5.16 4.14
CA SER A 215 15.21 5.10 5.50
C SER A 215 14.99 3.71 6.12
N HIS A 216 13.80 3.13 5.98
CA HIS A 216 13.47 1.79 6.47
C HIS A 216 14.29 0.70 5.78
N ALA A 217 14.45 0.74 4.46
CA ALA A 217 15.31 -0.21 3.74
C ALA A 217 16.78 -0.19 4.24
N SER A 218 17.24 0.95 4.78
CA SER A 218 18.58 1.08 5.37
C SER A 218 18.69 0.60 6.82
N SER A 219 17.58 0.49 7.56
CA SER A 219 17.54 0.01 8.95
C SER A 219 17.11 -1.46 9.09
N VAL A 220 16.39 -2.00 8.09
CA VAL A 220 15.91 -3.39 8.06
C VAL A 220 17.00 -4.41 7.69
N SER A 221 18.21 -3.96 7.35
CA SER A 221 19.37 -4.89 7.28
C SER A 221 19.75 -5.47 8.64
N ASP A 222 19.28 -4.87 9.76
CA ASP A 222 19.87 -5.10 11.07
C ASP A 222 18.90 -5.63 12.17
N HIS A 223 17.57 -5.73 11.95
CA HIS A 223 16.65 -6.16 13.03
C HIS A 223 15.54 -7.18 12.68
N GLU A 224 15.42 -8.17 13.58
CA GLU A 224 14.74 -9.48 13.56
C GLU A 224 13.20 -9.48 13.76
N THR A 225 12.43 -8.48 13.34
CA THR A 225 10.96 -8.49 13.59
C THR A 225 10.11 -8.16 12.36
N GLY A 226 10.28 -8.94 11.29
CA GLY A 226 9.36 -8.93 10.15
C GLY A 226 7.99 -9.54 10.50
N MET A 227 6.96 -9.24 9.71
CA MET A 227 5.59 -9.72 9.97
C MET A 227 5.45 -11.25 9.98
N THR A 228 6.39 -11.98 9.34
CA THR A 228 6.46 -13.44 9.41
C THR A 228 6.82 -13.98 10.79
N ALA A 229 7.35 -13.15 11.70
CA ALA A 229 7.58 -13.52 13.10
C ALA A 229 6.27 -13.70 13.90
N MET A 230 5.12 -13.24 13.37
CA MET A 230 3.80 -13.53 13.97
C MET A 230 3.33 -14.98 13.73
N VAL A 231 4.09 -15.77 12.95
CA VAL A 231 3.77 -17.14 12.55
C VAL A 231 4.64 -18.13 13.32
N VAL A 232 4.04 -18.83 14.29
CA VAL A 232 4.75 -19.71 15.22
C VAL A 232 4.53 -21.20 14.99
N THR A 233 3.50 -21.60 14.23
CA THR A 233 3.21 -23.00 13.89
C THR A 233 3.27 -23.28 12.38
N GLU A 234 3.45 -24.55 12.00
CA GLU A 234 3.42 -24.95 10.58
C GLU A 234 2.05 -24.72 9.94
N ASP A 235 0.96 -24.95 10.69
CA ASP A 235 -0.41 -24.67 10.22
C ASP A 235 -0.59 -23.18 9.92
N GLN A 236 -0.03 -22.30 10.77
CA GLN A 236 -0.03 -20.87 10.52
C GLN A 236 0.84 -20.48 9.32
N ARG A 237 1.96 -21.19 9.05
CA ARG A 237 2.78 -20.95 7.85
C ARG A 237 2.00 -21.27 6.58
N ALA A 238 1.36 -22.44 6.53
CA ALA A 238 0.53 -22.85 5.40
C ALA A 238 -0.62 -21.88 5.17
N GLU A 239 -1.26 -21.41 6.24
CA GLU A 239 -2.35 -20.45 6.15
C GLU A 239 -1.86 -19.06 5.70
N PHE A 240 -0.73 -18.58 6.23
CA PHE A 240 -0.13 -17.33 5.79
C PHE A 240 0.20 -17.37 4.30
N GLU A 241 0.82 -18.46 3.81
CA GLU A 241 1.13 -18.63 2.38
C GLU A 241 -0.13 -18.59 1.52
N ARG A 242 -1.21 -19.26 1.95
CA ARG A 242 -2.50 -19.25 1.26
C ARG A 242 -3.10 -17.84 1.20
N LEU A 243 -3.12 -17.13 2.34
CA LEU A 243 -3.64 -15.76 2.43
C LEU A 243 -2.80 -14.78 1.62
N ALA A 244 -1.47 -14.90 1.67
CA ALA A 244 -0.54 -14.07 0.90
C ALA A 244 -0.71 -14.29 -0.61
N LEU A 245 -0.86 -15.53 -1.06
CA LEU A 245 -1.10 -15.85 -2.48
C LEU A 245 -2.40 -15.20 -2.99
N GLU A 246 -3.47 -15.26 -2.19
CA GLU A 246 -4.74 -14.63 -2.56
C GLU A 246 -4.63 -13.09 -2.56
N TYR A 247 -4.00 -12.52 -1.53
CA TYR A 247 -3.87 -11.07 -1.37
C TYR A 247 -2.99 -10.44 -2.45
N THR A 248 -1.84 -11.04 -2.73
CA THR A 248 -0.91 -10.59 -3.79
C THR A 248 -1.55 -10.67 -5.17
N GLY A 249 -2.31 -11.72 -5.47
CA GLY A 249 -3.08 -11.83 -6.70
C GLY A 249 -4.13 -10.73 -6.88
N ASN A 250 -4.78 -10.30 -5.80
CA ASN A 250 -5.72 -9.16 -5.84
C ASN A 250 -5.00 -7.81 -5.99
N TRP A 251 -3.84 -7.64 -5.34
CA TRP A 251 -2.99 -6.47 -5.55
C TRP A 251 -2.57 -6.32 -7.00
N ALA A 252 -2.14 -7.40 -7.64
CA ALA A 252 -1.71 -7.37 -9.04
C ALA A 252 -2.86 -6.93 -9.96
N ARG A 253 -4.08 -7.39 -9.71
CA ARG A 253 -5.28 -6.96 -10.44
C ARG A 253 -5.57 -5.47 -10.23
N ALA A 254 -5.52 -4.98 -8.99
CA ALA A 254 -5.74 -3.57 -8.70
C ALA A 254 -4.70 -2.66 -9.37
N LEU A 255 -3.42 -3.05 -9.38
CA LEU A 255 -2.38 -2.28 -10.09
C LEU A 255 -2.57 -2.33 -11.62
N ASN A 256 -3.05 -3.44 -12.18
CA ASN A 256 -3.40 -3.50 -13.61
C ASN A 256 -4.58 -2.59 -13.97
N ASP A 257 -5.48 -2.28 -13.04
CA ASP A 257 -6.52 -1.26 -13.26
C ASP A 257 -5.90 0.15 -13.35
N PHE A 258 -4.84 0.43 -12.56
CA PHE A 258 -4.11 1.69 -12.66
C PHE A 258 -3.38 1.81 -13.99
N ASP A 259 -2.73 0.74 -14.45
CA ASP A 259 -2.13 0.63 -15.77
C ASP A 259 -3.16 0.96 -16.88
N SER A 260 -4.34 0.35 -16.79
CA SER A 260 -5.43 0.57 -17.73
C SER A 260 -5.92 2.02 -17.75
N ALA A 261 -5.90 2.70 -16.60
CA ALA A 261 -6.20 4.13 -16.52
C ALA A 261 -5.12 5.01 -17.18
N LEU A 262 -3.84 4.65 -17.04
CA LEU A 262 -2.73 5.37 -17.68
C LEU A 262 -2.72 5.20 -19.20
N VAL A 263 -2.83 3.96 -19.69
CA VAL A 263 -2.73 3.65 -21.13
C VAL A 263 -4.04 3.94 -21.88
N GLY A 264 -5.18 3.80 -21.21
CA GLY A 264 -6.49 4.10 -21.78
C GLY A 264 -6.68 5.57 -22.15
N ALA A 265 -5.87 6.48 -21.57
CA ALA A 265 -5.86 7.90 -21.92
C ALA A 265 -5.14 8.22 -23.25
N LEU A 266 -4.49 7.23 -23.88
CA LEU A 266 -3.76 7.37 -25.15
C LEU A 266 -4.55 6.86 -26.39
N ARG A 267 -5.83 6.51 -26.23
CA ARG A 267 -6.72 6.04 -27.31
C ARG A 267 -8.01 6.87 -27.36
#